data_AF-A0A1F7RRR7-F1
#
_entry.id   AF-A0A1F7RRR7-F1
#
_cell.length_a   1.000
_cell.length_b   1.000
_cell.length_c   1.000
_cell.angle_alpha   90.00
_cell.angle_beta   90.00
_cell.angle_gamma   90.00
#
_symmetry.space_group_name_H-M   'P 1'
#
loop_
_entity.id
_entity.type
_entity.pdbx_description
1 polymer ?
#
loop_
_entity_poly.entity_id
_entity_poly.type
_entity_poly.pdbx_seq_one_letter_code
_entity_poly.pdbx_strand_id
1 'polypeptide(L)'
;MQKDLYSYIPIFILVFVAVSFALANLLISHLIGRKKSDPEKLSPYECGVPPVSSARLRFPIKFYLIAMLFIIFDIETVFLYPWAVVFREMKSLGPFIFIEMVVFIAVLLVGFIYIWKRKAFEWE
;
A
#
# COMPACT_ATOMS: atom_id res chain seq x y z
N MET A 1 8.34 -12.61 -27.20
CA MET A 1 8.71 -13.17 -25.88
C MET A 1 7.49 -13.92 -25.34
N GLN A 2 7.39 -15.21 -25.66
CA GLN A 2 6.28 -16.04 -25.21
C GLN A 2 6.45 -16.25 -23.70
N LYS A 3 5.66 -15.53 -22.89
CA LYS A 3 5.65 -15.72 -21.43
C LYS A 3 4.84 -16.98 -21.17
N ASP A 4 5.53 -18.11 -21.05
CA ASP A 4 4.88 -19.34 -20.65
C ASP A 4 4.32 -19.16 -19.24
N LEU A 5 3.06 -19.56 -19.04
CA LEU A 5 2.39 -19.49 -17.74
C LEU A 5 3.20 -20.22 -16.65
N TYR A 6 3.99 -21.21 -17.05
CA TYR A 6 4.93 -21.94 -16.22
C TYR A 6 5.98 -21.05 -15.52
N SER A 7 6.35 -19.90 -16.08
CA SER A 7 7.29 -18.96 -15.45
C SER A 7 6.75 -18.32 -14.17
N TYR A 8 5.43 -18.37 -13.94
CA TYR A 8 4.80 -17.85 -12.72
C TYR A 8 4.73 -18.90 -11.60
N ILE A 9 4.91 -20.19 -11.89
CA ILE A 9 4.85 -21.28 -10.90
C ILE A 9 5.79 -21.04 -9.70
N PRO A 10 7.06 -20.63 -9.87
CA PRO A 10 7.95 -20.36 -8.74
C PRO A 10 7.41 -19.27 -7.80
N ILE A 11 6.71 -18.26 -8.33
CA ILE A 11 6.11 -17.18 -7.52
C ILE A 11 5.01 -17.74 -6.63
N PHE A 12 4.13 -18.58 -7.19
CA PHE A 12 3.07 -19.23 -6.41
C PHE A 12 3.62 -20.18 -5.35
N ILE A 13 4.66 -20.96 -5.69
CA ILE A 13 5.35 -21.83 -4.71
C ILE A 13 5.92 -20.98 -3.57
N LEU A 14 6.56 -19.85 -3.88
CA LEU A 14 7.14 -18.96 -2.86
C LEU A 14 6.06 -18.38 -1.94
N VAL A 15 4.95 -17.89 -2.50
CA VAL A 15 3.82 -17.39 -1.70
C VAL A 15 3.24 -18.51 -0.82
N PHE A 16 3.07 -19.71 -1.38
CA PHE A 16 2.56 -20.85 -0.64
C PHE A 16 3.48 -21.26 0.53
N VAL A 17 4.78 -21.33 0.29
CA VAL A 17 5.77 -21.64 1.34
C VAL A 17 5.77 -20.56 2.41
N ALA A 18 5.76 -19.28 2.04
CA ALA A 18 5.75 -18.17 3.00
C ALA A 18 4.50 -18.18 3.90
N VAL A 19 3.31 -18.35 3.31
CA VAL A 19 2.05 -18.44 4.05
C VAL A 19 2.01 -19.68 4.93
N SER A 20 2.40 -20.84 4.40
CA SER A 20 2.43 -22.10 5.15
C SER A 20 3.40 -22.03 6.32
N PHE A 21 4.57 -21.41 6.13
CA PHE A 21 5.54 -21.20 7.19
C PHE A 21 5.01 -20.29 8.30
N ALA A 22 4.38 -19.16 7.94
CA ALA A 22 3.76 -18.26 8.92
C ALA A 22 2.65 -18.96 9.72
N LEU A 23 1.76 -19.69 9.03
CA LEU A 23 0.69 -20.45 9.66
C LEU A 23 1.22 -21.59 10.55
N ALA A 24 2.21 -22.34 10.08
CA ALA A 24 2.83 -23.40 10.87
C ALA A 24 3.44 -22.86 12.16
N ASN A 25 4.16 -21.72 12.10
CA ASN A 25 4.70 -21.08 13.30
C ASN A 25 3.61 -20.61 14.27
N LEU A 26 2.53 -19.99 13.76
CA LEU A 26 1.40 -19.60 14.59
C LEU A 26 0.73 -20.81 15.25
N LEU A 27 0.54 -21.91 14.52
CA LEU A 27 -0.03 -23.17 15.03
C LEU A 27 0.87 -23.80 16.08
N ILE A 28 2.17 -23.93 15.82
CA ILE A 28 3.14 -24.48 16.78
C ILE A 28 3.16 -23.63 18.05
N SER A 29 3.22 -22.31 17.92
CA SER A 29 3.19 -21.37 19.05
C SER A 29 1.90 -21.52 19.87
N HIS A 30 0.75 -21.67 19.20
CA HIS A 30 -0.54 -21.85 19.85
C HIS A 30 -0.70 -23.22 20.54
N LEU A 31 -0.10 -24.29 19.98
CA LEU A 31 -0.18 -25.65 20.52
C LEU A 31 0.79 -25.87 21.69
N ILE A 32 2.03 -25.37 21.58
CA ILE A 32 3.07 -25.53 22.61
C ILE A 32 2.94 -24.46 23.72
N GLY A 33 2.40 -23.28 23.40
CA GLY A 33 2.30 -22.16 24.32
C GLY A 33 1.43 -22.44 25.55
N ARG A 34 1.89 -22.01 26.73
CA ARG A 34 1.13 -22.14 27.98
C ARG A 34 -0.10 -21.24 27.96
N LYS A 35 -1.29 -21.85 27.87
CA LYS A 35 -2.58 -21.17 27.87
C LYS A 35 -3.01 -20.84 29.31
N LYS A 36 -2.50 -19.74 29.86
CA LYS A 36 -3.06 -19.15 31.10
C LYS A 36 -3.94 -17.97 30.70
N SER A 37 -5.25 -18.20 30.70
CA SER A 37 -6.28 -17.19 30.49
C SER A 37 -6.64 -16.59 31.84
N ASP A 38 -6.58 -15.27 31.95
CA ASP A 38 -6.92 -14.52 33.16
C ASP A 38 -7.73 -13.30 32.72
N PRO A 39 -8.82 -12.92 33.40
CA PRO A 39 -9.64 -11.78 33.03
C PRO A 39 -8.84 -10.48 32.87
N GLU A 40 -7.87 -10.23 33.76
CA GLU A 40 -6.98 -9.06 33.69
C GLU A 40 -5.98 -9.15 32.52
N LYS A 41 -5.56 -10.37 32.15
CA LYS A 41 -4.68 -10.57 30.99
C LYS A 41 -5.42 -10.36 29.66
N LEU A 42 -6.74 -10.53 29.66
CA LEU A 42 -7.59 -10.34 28.49
C LEU A 42 -8.21 -8.94 28.40
N SER A 43 -8.11 -8.12 29.47
CA SER A 43 -8.59 -6.74 29.43
C SER A 43 -7.71 -5.84 28.57
N PRO A 44 -8.27 -4.82 27.91
CA PRO A 44 -7.50 -3.80 27.20
C PRO A 44 -6.44 -3.15 28.10
N TYR A 45 -5.28 -2.87 27.53
CA TYR A 45 -4.20 -2.20 28.26
C TYR A 45 -4.50 -0.71 28.44
N GLU A 46 -4.61 -0.26 29.69
CA GLU A 46 -4.81 1.14 30.09
C GLU A 46 -4.03 1.42 31.39
N CYS A 47 -2.75 1.05 31.42
CA CYS A 47 -1.84 1.26 32.55
C CYS A 47 -2.34 0.74 33.93
N GLY A 48 -3.20 -0.28 33.95
CA GLY A 48 -3.77 -0.87 35.17
C GLY A 48 -5.10 -0.25 35.63
N VAL A 49 -5.69 0.63 34.84
CA VAL A 49 -7.00 1.25 35.10
C VAL A 49 -8.04 0.60 34.17
N PRO A 50 -9.29 0.35 34.62
CA PRO A 50 -10.33 -0.10 33.71
C PRO A 50 -10.64 0.98 32.66
N PRO A 51 -10.84 0.61 31.38
CA PRO A 51 -11.14 1.57 30.33
C PRO A 51 -12.48 2.27 30.61
N VAL A 52 -12.44 3.60 30.69
CA VAL A 52 -13.56 4.42 31.20
C VAL A 52 -14.53 4.86 30.09
N SER A 53 -14.20 4.60 28.81
CA SER A 53 -14.97 5.10 27.66
C SER A 53 -14.89 4.20 26.43
N SER A 54 -15.76 4.48 25.45
CA SER A 54 -15.73 3.86 24.13
C SER A 54 -14.52 4.34 23.33
N ALA A 55 -13.77 3.41 22.74
CA ALA A 55 -12.68 3.71 21.80
C ALA A 55 -13.18 4.19 20.41
N ARG A 56 -14.49 4.38 20.22
CA ARG A 56 -15.08 4.85 18.96
C ARG A 56 -15.03 6.38 18.87
N LEU A 57 -13.84 6.90 18.64
CA LEU A 57 -13.62 8.32 18.39
C LEU A 57 -13.67 8.62 16.89
N ARG A 58 -13.98 9.87 16.53
CA ARG A 58 -13.83 10.33 15.16
C ARG A 58 -12.34 10.42 14.85
N PHE A 59 -11.88 9.60 13.90
CA PHE A 59 -10.52 9.71 13.42
C PHE A 59 -10.35 11.01 12.61
N PRO A 60 -9.18 11.66 12.70
CA PRO A 60 -8.88 12.83 11.88
C PRO A 60 -9.06 12.52 10.38
N ILE A 61 -9.68 13.46 9.64
CA ILE A 61 -9.87 13.33 8.18
C ILE A 61 -8.54 13.28 7.41
N LYS A 62 -7.43 13.65 8.06
CA LYS A 62 -6.07 13.64 7.50
C LYS A 62 -5.70 12.26 6.90
N PHE A 63 -6.06 11.16 7.56
CA PHE A 63 -5.82 9.81 7.05
C PHE A 63 -6.55 9.55 5.73
N TYR A 64 -7.77 10.06 5.60
CA TYR A 64 -8.56 9.95 4.37
C TYR A 64 -7.92 10.75 3.23
N LEU A 65 -7.46 11.98 3.49
CA LEU A 65 -6.80 12.81 2.48
C LEU A 65 -5.54 12.14 1.93
N ILE A 66 -4.73 11.53 2.80
CA ILE A 66 -3.52 10.79 2.40
C ILE A 66 -3.88 9.54 1.59
N ALA A 67 -4.87 8.76 2.03
CA ALA A 67 -5.30 7.56 1.31
C ALA A 67 -5.85 7.89 -0.08
N MET A 68 -6.68 8.93 -0.19
CA MET A 68 -7.23 9.40 -1.46
C MET A 68 -6.12 9.85 -2.41
N LEU A 69 -5.15 10.61 -1.90
CA LEU A 69 -4.01 11.06 -2.69
C LEU A 69 -3.12 9.89 -3.14
N PHE A 70 -2.88 8.92 -2.28
CA PHE A 70 -2.13 7.71 -2.62
C PHE A 70 -2.79 6.96 -3.78
N ILE A 71 -4.12 6.80 -3.75
CA ILE A 71 -4.87 6.14 -4.84
C ILE A 71 -4.69 6.90 -6.16
N ILE A 72 -4.75 8.23 -6.13
CA ILE A 72 -4.56 9.06 -7.33
C ILE A 72 -3.15 8.83 -7.90
N PHE A 73 -2.11 8.92 -7.07
CA PHE A 73 -0.72 8.68 -7.51
C PHE A 73 -0.46 7.24 -7.99
N ASP A 74 -1.09 6.25 -7.38
CA ASP A 74 -0.96 4.85 -7.79
C ASP A 74 -1.57 4.65 -9.19
N ILE A 75 -2.74 5.25 -9.45
CA ILE A 75 -3.37 5.26 -10.78
C ILE A 75 -2.48 5.98 -11.80
N GLU A 76 -1.86 7.11 -11.44
CA GLU A 76 -0.91 7.80 -12.33
C GLU A 76 0.25 6.89 -12.73
N THR A 77 0.81 6.15 -11.77
CA THR A 77 1.90 5.20 -12.02
C THR A 77 1.47 4.05 -12.94
N VAL A 78 0.23 3.58 -12.82
CA VAL A 78 -0.36 2.60 -13.76
C VAL A 78 -0.35 3.12 -15.20
N PHE A 79 -0.53 4.42 -15.44
CA PHE A 79 -0.41 5.01 -16.78
C PHE A 79 1.04 5.17 -17.24
N LEU A 80 1.98 5.43 -16.31
CA LEU A 80 3.41 5.55 -16.62
C LEU A 80 4.03 4.24 -17.10
N TYR A 81 3.60 3.09 -16.54
CA TYR A 81 4.20 1.79 -16.85
C TYR A 81 4.10 1.38 -18.33
N PRO A 82 2.89 1.36 -18.97
CA PRO A 82 2.77 1.02 -20.38
C PRO A 82 3.61 1.94 -21.27
N TRP A 83 3.56 3.26 -21.02
CA TRP A 83 4.35 4.24 -21.76
C TRP A 83 5.85 3.93 -21.66
N ALA A 84 6.35 3.67 -20.45
CA ALA A 84 7.78 3.41 -20.22
C ALA A 84 8.26 2.14 -20.93
N VAL A 85 7.41 1.10 -20.99
CA VAL A 85 7.73 -0.17 -21.66
C VAL A 85 7.81 0.01 -23.17
N VAL A 86 6.85 0.73 -23.78
CA VAL A 86 6.77 0.87 -25.25
C VAL A 86 7.58 2.04 -25.81
N PHE A 87 8.12 2.91 -24.95
CA PHE A 87 8.86 4.10 -25.35
C PHE A 87 9.97 3.83 -26.39
N ARG A 88 10.69 2.70 -26.23
CA ARG A 88 11.76 2.31 -27.17
C ARG A 88 11.23 1.90 -28.54
N GLU A 89 10.09 1.22 -28.58
CA GLU A 89 9.47 0.73 -29.81
C GLU A 89 8.82 1.88 -30.59
N MET A 90 8.26 2.84 -29.86
CA MET A 90 7.59 4.01 -30.44
C MET A 90 8.53 5.17 -30.74
N LYS A 91 9.84 4.99 -30.63
CA LYS A 91 10.85 6.04 -30.90
C LYS A 91 10.78 6.56 -32.34
N SER A 92 10.22 5.79 -33.27
CA SER A 92 9.94 6.19 -34.65
C SER A 92 8.92 7.32 -34.78
N LEU A 93 8.06 7.53 -33.77
CA LEU A 93 7.10 8.64 -33.69
C LEU A 93 7.76 9.95 -33.23
N GLY A 94 9.09 9.95 -33.04
CA GLY A 94 9.87 11.16 -32.75
C GLY A 94 9.68 11.67 -31.31
N PRO A 95 9.93 12.97 -31.05
CA PRO A 95 9.87 13.54 -29.71
C PRO A 95 8.44 13.67 -29.16
N PHE A 96 7.42 13.43 -29.97
CA PHE A 96 6.01 13.62 -29.62
C PHE A 96 5.60 12.85 -28.37
N ILE A 97 5.89 11.56 -28.32
CA ILE A 97 5.55 10.66 -27.20
C ILE A 97 6.26 11.05 -25.90
N PHE A 98 7.45 11.62 -26.02
CA PHE A 98 8.18 12.13 -24.87
C PHE A 98 7.51 13.41 -24.35
N ILE A 99 7.16 14.34 -25.24
CA ILE A 99 6.53 15.61 -24.88
C ILE A 99 5.15 15.37 -24.24
N GLU A 100 4.34 14.47 -24.79
CA GLU A 100 3.03 14.14 -24.21
C GLU A 100 3.15 13.66 -22.76
N MET A 101 4.15 12.84 -22.44
CA MET A 101 4.35 12.41 -21.07
C MET A 101 4.92 13.46 -20.15
N VAL A 102 5.78 14.34 -20.66
CA VAL A 102 6.21 15.51 -19.89
C VAL A 102 5.02 16.39 -19.55
N VAL A 103 4.10 16.61 -20.50
CA VAL A 103 2.86 17.37 -20.27
C VAL A 103 1.96 16.66 -19.27
N PHE A 104 1.75 15.34 -19.40
CA PHE A 104 0.96 14.56 -18.44
C PHE A 104 1.52 14.68 -17.01
N ILE A 105 2.83 14.45 -16.83
CA ILE A 105 3.48 14.59 -15.52
C ILE A 105 3.37 16.04 -15.01
N ALA A 106 3.52 17.04 -15.87
CA ALA A 106 3.41 18.45 -15.47
C ALA A 106 2.00 18.79 -14.96
N VAL A 107 0.94 18.31 -15.62
CA VAL A 107 -0.45 18.52 -15.18
C VAL A 107 -0.68 17.93 -13.79
N LEU A 108 -0.17 16.73 -13.53
CA LEU A 108 -0.30 16.06 -12.23
C LEU A 108 0.53 16.74 -11.15
N LEU A 109 1.75 17.18 -11.47
CA LEU A 109 2.59 17.97 -10.58
C LEU A 109 1.92 19.27 -10.15
N VAL A 110 1.15 19.92 -11.02
CA VAL A 110 0.37 21.11 -10.63
C VAL A 110 -0.65 20.77 -9.55
N GLY A 111 -1.38 19.66 -9.70
CA GLY A 111 -2.31 19.17 -8.68
C GLY A 111 -1.62 18.86 -7.35
N PHE A 112 -0.47 18.19 -7.41
CA PHE A 112 0.34 17.89 -6.23
C PHE A 112 0.83 19.16 -5.52
N ILE A 113 1.41 20.11 -6.26
CA ILE A 113 1.89 21.39 -5.71
C ILE A 113 0.75 22.17 -5.07
N TYR A 114 -0.45 22.16 -5.69
CA TYR A 114 -1.63 22.78 -5.10
C TYR A 114 -1.97 22.17 -3.74
N ILE A 115 -2.06 20.84 -3.66
CA ILE A 115 -2.38 20.11 -2.42
C ILE A 115 -1.31 20.37 -1.35
N TRP A 116 -0.04 20.41 -1.73
CA TRP A 116 1.06 20.72 -0.83
C TRP A 116 0.96 22.15 -0.28
N LYS A 117 0.71 23.14 -1.14
CA LYS A 117 0.49 24.53 -0.69
C LYS A 117 -0.73 24.68 0.21
N ARG A 118 -1.73 23.81 0.06
CA ARG A 118 -2.92 23.74 0.92
C ARG A 118 -2.68 23.00 2.24
N LYS A 119 -1.44 22.62 2.54
CA LYS A 119 -1.03 22.01 3.81
C LYS A 119 -1.75 20.69 4.11
N ALA A 120 -2.19 19.97 3.07
CA ALA A 120 -2.90 18.70 3.24
C ALA A 120 -2.04 17.60 3.91
N PHE A 121 -0.73 17.80 3.96
CA PHE A 121 0.25 16.91 4.58
C PHE A 121 0.66 17.32 6.00
N GLU A 122 0.11 18.41 6.55
CA GLU A 122 0.49 18.86 7.88
C GLU A 122 -0.17 18.00 8.97
N TRP A 123 0.68 17.47 9.86
CA TRP A 123 0.28 16.51 10.90
C TRP A 123 -0.05 17.17 12.23
N GLU A 124 0.16 18.48 12.36
CA GLU A 124 -0.16 19.29 13.55
C GLU A 124 -1.66 19.53 13.73
#